data_AF-A0A8X7TFB9-F1
#
_entry.id   AF-A0A8X7TFB9-F1
#
_cell.length_a   1.000
_cell.length_b   1.000
_cell.length_c   1.000
_cell.angle_alpha   90.00
_cell.angle_beta   90.00
_cell.angle_gamma   90.00
#
_symmetry.space_group_name_H-M   'P 1'
#
loop_
_entity.id
_entity.type
_entity.pdbx_description
1 polymer ?
#
loop_
_entity_poly.entity_id
_entity_poly.type
_entity_poly.pdbx_seq_one_letter_code
_entity_poly.pdbx_strand_id
1 'polypeptide(L)'
;MDDDGPKLPIPGKRNILITSALPYVNNVPHLGDIIGGVLSADVYARYCRLRGYNVIYICGTDDYGTANQTKATKTKALEENCSTEEEVCDK
;
A
#
# COMPACT_ATOMS: atom_id res chain seq x y z
N MET A 1 16.88 -13.85 15.39
CA MET A 1 17.03 -14.72 14.21
C MET A 1 15.63 -14.94 13.72
N ASP A 2 15.18 -14.03 12.86
CA ASP A 2 13.87 -14.13 12.23
C ASP A 2 13.89 -15.36 11.32
N ASP A 3 12.92 -16.24 11.55
CA ASP A 3 12.70 -17.44 10.76
C ASP A 3 12.29 -17.01 9.34
N ASP A 4 13.28 -16.92 8.44
CA ASP A 4 13.20 -16.38 7.08
C ASP A 4 12.51 -17.35 6.08
N GLY A 5 11.89 -18.41 6.60
CA GLY A 5 11.16 -19.39 5.82
C GLY A 5 9.74 -18.93 5.44
N PRO A 6 9.17 -19.44 4.34
CA PRO A 6 7.79 -19.16 3.97
C PRO A 6 6.85 -19.67 5.07
N LYS A 7 6.12 -18.76 5.74
CA LYS A 7 5.06 -19.16 6.67
C LYS A 7 3.92 -19.77 5.87
N LEU A 8 3.64 -21.05 6.11
CA LEU A 8 2.56 -21.79 5.46
C LEU A 8 1.42 -22.06 6.45
N PRO A 9 0.19 -22.28 5.97
CA PRO A 9 -0.90 -22.75 6.81
C PRO A 9 -0.54 -24.07 7.51
N ILE A 10 -0.79 -24.15 8.82
CA ILE A 10 -0.54 -25.34 9.64
C ILE A 10 -1.87 -26.05 9.87
N PRO A 11 -2.04 -27.32 9.45
CA PRO A 11 -3.25 -28.10 9.73
C PRO A 11 -3.53 -28.19 11.24
N GLY A 12 -4.81 -28.06 11.63
CA GLY A 12 -5.22 -28.15 13.04
C GLY A 12 -4.91 -26.91 13.90
N LYS A 13 -4.27 -25.87 13.34
CA LYS A 13 -4.09 -24.57 14.00
C LYS A 13 -4.94 -23.49 13.35
N ARG A 14 -5.19 -22.40 14.09
CA ARG A 14 -5.85 -21.20 13.54
C ARG A 14 -4.86 -20.44 12.66
N ASN A 15 -5.11 -20.44 11.36
CA ASN A 15 -4.34 -19.73 10.34
C ASN A 15 -5.07 -18.44 9.97
N ILE A 16 -4.39 -17.29 10.05
CA ILE A 16 -4.98 -15.96 9.83
C ILE A 16 -4.15 -15.24 8.77
N LEU A 17 -4.79 -14.93 7.65
CA LEU A 17 -4.27 -14.03 6.62
C LEU A 17 -4.83 -12.64 6.88
N ILE A 18 -3.96 -11.66 7.04
CA ILE A 18 -4.30 -10.25 7.22
C ILE A 18 -3.81 -9.50 5.98
N THR A 19 -4.68 -8.67 5.43
CA THR A 19 -4.34 -7.73 4.36
C THR A 19 -4.76 -6.33 4.78
N SER A 20 -4.06 -5.32 4.29
CA SER A 20 -4.49 -3.92 4.37
C SER A 20 -4.73 -3.39 2.96
N ALA A 21 -5.54 -2.34 2.86
CA ALA A 21 -5.69 -1.60 1.61
C ALA A 21 -4.32 -1.13 1.12
N LEU A 22 -4.05 -1.29 -0.18
CA LEU A 22 -2.78 -0.92 -0.79
C LEU A 22 -2.74 0.62 -0.91
N PRO A 23 -1.83 1.33 -0.22
CA PRO A 23 -1.65 2.75 -0.44
C PRO A 23 -1.26 3.03 -1.89
N TYR A 24 -1.91 4.04 -2.48
CA TYR A 24 -1.61 4.50 -3.83
C TYR A 24 -0.28 5.25 -3.85
N VAL A 25 0.63 4.89 -4.76
CA VAL A 25 2.01 5.44 -4.76
C VAL A 25 2.06 6.94 -5.02
N ASN A 26 1.03 7.46 -5.68
CA ASN A 26 1.07 8.81 -6.20
C ASN A 26 0.73 9.90 -5.18
N ASN A 27 0.39 9.54 -3.95
CA ASN A 27 0.09 10.51 -2.90
C ASN A 27 0.87 10.17 -1.63
N VAL A 28 1.39 11.19 -0.95
CA VAL A 28 1.89 11.01 0.42
C VAL A 28 0.69 10.64 1.29
N PRO A 29 0.65 9.44 1.90
CA PRO A 29 -0.47 9.03 2.72
C PRO A 29 -0.60 9.96 3.92
N HIS A 30 -1.81 10.44 4.18
CA HIS A 30 -2.07 11.25 5.36
C HIS A 30 -2.39 10.35 6.56
N LEU A 31 -2.39 10.92 7.77
CA LEU A 31 -2.53 10.13 9.00
C LEU A 31 -3.80 9.25 9.03
N GLY A 32 -4.89 9.69 8.38
CA GLY A 32 -6.11 8.90 8.24
C GLY A 32 -5.95 7.60 7.45
N ASP A 33 -5.10 7.60 6.41
CA ASP A 33 -4.86 6.42 5.57
C ASP A 33 -4.05 5.38 6.35
N ILE A 34 -3.11 5.88 7.16
CA ILE A 34 -2.25 5.05 8.01
C ILE A 34 -3.09 4.36 9.08
N ILE A 35 -3.93 5.12 9.78
CA ILE A 35 -4.80 4.59 10.85
C ILE A 35 -5.83 3.62 10.27
N GLY A 36 -6.48 3.98 9.15
CA GLY A 36 -7.56 3.18 8.55
C GLY A 36 -7.09 1.89 7.87
N GLY A 37 -5.85 1.87 7.37
CA GLY A 37 -5.29 0.73 6.65
C GLY A 37 -4.22 -0.01 7.46
N VAL A 38 -2.98 0.44 7.32
CA VAL A 38 -1.79 -0.31 7.72
C VAL A 38 -1.61 -0.43 9.22
N LEU A 39 -1.92 0.61 9.99
CA LEU A 39 -1.71 0.62 11.45
C LEU A 39 -2.70 -0.30 12.16
N SER A 40 -3.97 -0.23 11.79
CA SER A 40 -5.00 -1.12 12.33
C SER A 40 -4.69 -2.59 12.02
N ALA A 41 -4.23 -2.87 10.80
CA ALA A 41 -3.80 -4.21 10.40
C ALA A 41 -2.58 -4.70 11.19
N ASP A 42 -1.57 -3.85 11.41
CA ASP A 42 -0.36 -4.21 12.19
C ASP A 42 -0.69 -4.51 13.66
N VAL A 43 -1.51 -3.68 14.30
CA VAL A 43 -1.93 -3.89 15.70
C VAL A 43 -2.63 -5.24 15.84
N TYR A 44 -3.56 -5.57 14.93
CA TYR A 44 -4.24 -6.85 14.94
C TYR A 44 -3.28 -8.02 14.65
N ALA A 45 -2.34 -7.86 13.71
CA ALA A 45 -1.35 -8.88 13.40
C ALA A 45 -0.45 -9.19 14.60
N ARG A 46 0.03 -8.17 15.32
CA ARG A 46 0.82 -8.33 16.56
C ARG A 46 0.02 -9.04 17.65
N TYR A 47 -1.24 -8.64 17.86
CA TYR A 47 -2.13 -9.31 18.81
C TYR A 47 -2.31 -10.80 18.46
N CYS A 48 -2.59 -11.13 17.21
CA CYS A 48 -2.78 -12.51 16.79
C CYS A 48 -1.50 -13.36 16.95
N ARG A 49 -0.32 -12.78 16.70
CA ARG A 49 0.97 -13.43 16.95
C ARG A 49 1.19 -13.71 18.44
N LEU A 50 0.87 -12.74 19.31
CA LEU A 50 0.94 -12.91 20.77
C LEU A 50 -0.03 -13.98 21.29
N ARG A 51 -1.17 -14.18 20.62
CA ARG A 51 -2.13 -15.25 20.92
C ARG A 51 -1.69 -16.64 20.42
N GLY A 52 -0.54 -16.76 19.78
CA GLY A 52 -0.01 -18.01 19.25
C GLY A 52 -0.68 -18.48 17.96
N TYR A 53 -1.40 -17.60 17.24
CA TYR A 53 -1.99 -17.92 15.95
C TYR A 53 -0.92 -17.91 14.84
N ASN A 54 -1.12 -18.74 13.82
CA ASN A 54 -0.29 -18.70 12.63
C ASN A 54 -0.75 -17.54 11.74
N VAL A 55 0.02 -16.47 11.69
CA VAL A 55 -0.42 -15.19 11.10
C VAL A 55 0.55 -14.74 10.01
N ILE A 56 -0.01 -14.37 8.87
CA ILE A 56 0.69 -13.68 7.78
C ILE A 56 -0.02 -12.35 7.56
N TYR A 57 0.74 -11.25 7.55
CA TYR A 57 0.27 -9.93 7.19
C TYR A 57 0.96 -9.50 5.90
N ILE A 58 0.18 -9.19 4.87
CA ILE A 58 0.66 -8.72 3.57
C ILE A 58 0.06 -7.35 3.27
N CYS A 59 0.92 -6.43 2.83
CA CYS A 59 0.57 -5.14 2.26
C CYS A 59 1.52 -4.88 1.08
N GLY A 60 1.21 -3.90 0.26
CA GLY A 60 2.03 -3.45 -0.86
C GLY A 60 1.56 -2.09 -1.34
N THR A 61 2.19 -1.60 -2.38
CA THR A 61 1.83 -0.35 -3.04
C THR A 61 0.97 -0.60 -4.26
N ASP A 62 0.00 0.28 -4.54
CA ASP A 62 -0.76 0.27 -5.79
C ASP A 62 -0.18 1.30 -6.78
N ASP A 63 0.47 0.78 -7.81
CA ASP A 63 1.20 1.54 -8.83
C ASP A 63 0.37 1.82 -10.10
N TYR A 64 -0.78 1.17 -10.29
CA TYR A 64 -1.50 1.26 -11.56
C TYR A 64 -2.69 2.25 -11.49
N GLY A 65 -2.97 2.95 -12.59
CA GLY A 65 -4.19 3.75 -12.74
C GLY A 65 -3.99 5.10 -13.42
N THR A 66 -5.08 5.66 -13.96
CA THR A 66 -5.09 6.92 -14.73
C THR A 66 -4.56 8.10 -13.92
N ALA A 67 -4.78 8.10 -12.60
CA ALA A 67 -4.26 9.12 -11.70
C ALA A 67 -2.71 9.15 -11.67
N ASN A 68 -2.06 7.99 -11.82
CA ASN A 68 -0.61 7.91 -11.95
C ASN A 68 -0.14 8.55 -13.26
N GLN A 69 -0.81 8.22 -14.37
CA GLN A 69 -0.49 8.78 -15.69
C GLN A 69 -0.67 10.30 -15.74
N THR A 70 -1.78 10.82 -15.21
CA THR A 70 -2.03 12.27 -15.17
C THR A 70 -1.01 13.00 -14.30
N LYS A 71 -0.62 12.44 -13.14
CA LYS A 71 0.43 13.03 -12.30
C LYS A 71 1.80 12.99 -12.97
N ALA A 72 2.16 11.88 -13.64
CA ALA A 72 3.41 11.79 -14.39
C ALA A 72 3.49 12.82 -15.52
N THR A 73 2.40 13.05 -16.26
CA THR A 73 2.34 14.10 -17.30
C THR A 73 2.48 15.50 -16.70
N LYS A 74 1.81 15.78 -15.57
CA LYS A 74 1.93 17.07 -14.88
C LYS A 74 3.34 17.32 -14.33
N THR A 75 3.97 16.33 -13.73
CA THR A 75 5.35 16.47 -13.20
C THR A 75 6.35 16.70 -14.32
N LYS A 76 6.24 15.96 -15.45
CA LYS A 76 7.09 16.17 -16.62
C LYS A 76 6.94 17.57 -17.23
N ALA A 77 5.70 18.05 -17.35
CA ALA A 77 5.44 19.41 -17.86
C ALA A 77 6.08 20.50 -16.97
N LEU A 78 6.12 20.28 -15.65
CA LEU A 78 6.77 21.18 -14.69
C LEU A 78 8.29 21.14 -14.77
N GLU A 79 8.88 19.96 -14.98
CA GLU A 79 10.34 19.75 -15.12
C GLU A 79 10.90 20.34 -16.44
N GLU A 80 10.08 20.37 -17.49
CA GLU A 80 10.46 20.91 -18.81
C GLU A 80 10.32 22.45 -18.90
N ASN A 81 10.01 23.17 -17.81
CA ASN A 81 9.73 24.63 -17.81
C ASN A 81 8.72 25.04 -18.90
N CYS A 82 7.80 24.14 -19.27
CA CYS A 82 6.79 24.45 -20.27
C CYS A 82 5.63 25.17 -19.57
N SER A 83 5.64 26.51 -19.66
CA SER A 83 4.56 27.35 -19.19
C SER A 83 3.34 27.15 -20.09
N THR A 84 2.36 26.35 -19.66
CA THR A 84 0.90 26.66 -19.63
C THR A 84 0.03 25.39 -19.63
N GLU A 85 -1.07 25.43 -18.87
CA GLU A 85 -2.12 24.39 -18.83
C GLU A 85 -3.05 24.40 -20.06
N GLU A 86 -2.82 25.27 -21.07
CA GLU A 86 -3.70 25.43 -22.23
C GLU A 86 -3.45 24.40 -23.36
N GLU A 87 -2.27 23.80 -23.49
CA GLU A 87 -1.98 22.87 -24.61
C GLU A 87 -2.46 21.42 -24.40
N VAL A 88 -2.96 21.06 -23.22
CA VAL A 88 -3.41 19.69 -22.92
C VAL A 88 -4.89 19.48 -23.25
N CYS A 89 -5.70 20.55 -23.34
CA CYS A 89 -7.15 20.44 -23.57
C CYS A 89 -7.55 20.40 -25.07
N ASP A 90 -6.63 20.64 -26.00
CA ASP A 90 -6.92 20.82 -27.44
C ASP A 90 -6.32 19.75 -28.37
N LYS A 91 -5.93 18.57 -27.87
CA LYS A 91 -5.55 17.41 -28.72
C LYS A 91 -6.17 16.09 -28.28
#